data_AF-A0A380A9E0-F1
#
_entry.id   AF-A0A380A9E0-F1
#
_cell.length_a   1.000
_cell.length_b   1.000
_cell.length_c   1.000
_cell.angle_alpha   90.00
_cell.angle_beta   90.00
_cell.angle_gamma   90.00
#
_symmetry.space_group_name_H-M   'P 1'
#
loop_
_entity.id
_entity.type
_entity.pdbx_description
1 polymer ?
#
loop_
_entity_poly.entity_id
_entity_poly.type
_entity_poly.pdbx_seq_one_letter_code
_entity_poly.pdbx_strand_id
1 'polypeptide(L)'
;MRFDAVQNYTYRDGGNEYTESLAQQGSELSAGGLMTVISNGSILFQATKLTAKGALDVAAKGGYLYAQAMEESSHYEKKEVKRKWWGKKTEVKQTRHDVVNKVTEFFCRR
;
A
#
# COMPACT_ATOMS: atom_id res chain seq x y z
N MET A 1 19.94 1.38 6.47
CA MET A 1 19.20 2.41 5.70
C MET A 1 17.80 1.90 5.41
N ARG A 2 16.79 2.78 5.33
CA ARG A 2 15.41 2.35 5.11
C ARG A 2 14.68 3.35 4.21
N PHE A 3 13.92 2.83 3.24
CA PHE A 3 13.02 3.58 2.37
C PHE A 3 11.63 3.02 2.59
N ASP A 4 10.74 3.86 3.12
CA ASP A 4 9.44 3.45 3.61
C ASP A 4 8.31 4.13 2.85
N ALA A 5 7.15 3.46 2.84
CA ALA A 5 5.89 4.10 2.57
C ALA A 5 5.30 4.70 3.85
N VAL A 6 4.50 5.74 3.70
CA VAL A 6 3.65 6.24 4.77
C VAL A 6 2.32 5.50 4.73
N GLN A 7 2.00 4.82 5.82
CA GLN A 7 0.72 4.15 5.97
C GLN A 7 -0.34 5.13 6.49
N ASN A 8 -1.48 5.20 5.81
CA ASN A 8 -2.64 5.95 6.24
C ASN A 8 -3.78 5.00 6.56
N TYR A 9 -4.31 5.12 7.78
CA TYR A 9 -5.49 4.39 8.22
C TYR A 9 -6.65 5.36 8.38
N THR A 10 -7.79 5.04 7.77
CA THR A 10 -9.02 5.81 7.94
C THR A 10 -10.18 4.89 8.21
N TYR A 11 -11.01 5.24 9.17
CA TYR A 11 -12.26 4.55 9.45
C TYR A 11 -13.41 5.56 9.52
N ARG A 12 -14.61 5.09 9.16
CA ARG A 12 -15.87 5.80 9.33
C ARG A 12 -16.92 4.80 9.76
N ASP A 13 -17.62 5.14 10.84
CA ASP A 13 -18.78 4.40 11.32
C ASP A 13 -19.97 5.36 11.35
N GLY A 14 -20.99 5.05 10.56
CA GLY A 14 -22.14 5.90 10.31
C GLY A 14 -23.42 5.09 10.31
N GLY A 15 -23.88 4.68 11.49
CA GLY A 15 -25.22 4.12 11.78
C GLY A 15 -25.52 2.79 11.08
N ASN A 16 -25.69 2.83 9.77
CA ASN A 16 -25.94 1.69 8.90
C ASN A 16 -24.75 1.36 7.99
N GLU A 17 -23.70 2.18 7.98
CA GLU A 17 -22.53 2.00 7.11
C GLU A 17 -21.24 2.00 7.93
N TYR A 18 -20.36 1.04 7.62
CA TYR A 18 -19.00 0.96 8.14
C TYR A 18 -18.03 0.98 6.97
N THR A 19 -16.98 1.79 7.06
CA THR A 19 -15.89 1.79 6.08
C THR A 19 -14.56 1.89 6.80
N GLU A 20 -13.62 1.09 6.37
CA GLU A 20 -12.25 1.06 6.85
C GLU A 20 -11.31 0.94 5.65
N SER A 21 -10.21 1.69 5.67
CA SER A 21 -9.20 1.57 4.63
C SER A 21 -7.80 1.81 5.16
N LEU A 22 -6.88 1.00 4.65
CA LEU A 22 -5.45 1.10 4.87
C LEU A 22 -4.79 1.37 3.52
N ALA A 23 -4.19 2.54 3.37
CA ALA A 23 -3.53 2.98 2.14
C ALA A 23 -2.02 3.17 2.37
N GLN A 24 -1.22 2.92 1.35
CA GLN A 24 0.25 3.00 1.40
C GLN A 24 0.76 4.04 0.42
N GLN A 25 1.24 5.16 0.95
CA GLN A 25 1.91 6.19 0.15
C GLN A 25 3.38 5.83 -0.01
N GLY A 26 3.68 5.13 -1.12
CA GLY A 26 5.04 4.71 -1.47
C GLY A 26 6.02 5.87 -1.70
N SER A 27 7.31 5.58 -1.53
CA SER A 27 8.39 6.52 -1.80
C SER A 27 9.00 6.31 -3.19
N GLU A 28 9.41 7.39 -3.87
CA GLU A 28 10.08 7.30 -5.16
C GLU A 28 11.40 8.07 -5.14
N LEU A 29 12.47 7.43 -5.62
CA LEU A 29 13.76 8.06 -5.88
C LEU A 29 14.08 7.91 -7.36
N SER A 30 14.36 9.03 -8.02
CA SER A 30 14.65 9.07 -9.46
C SER A 30 15.97 9.78 -9.73
N ALA A 31 16.81 9.19 -10.58
CA ALA A 31 18.07 9.76 -11.05
C ALA A 31 18.07 9.85 -12.58
N GLY A 32 18.45 11.03 -13.11
CA GLY A 32 18.56 11.26 -14.55
C GLY A 32 19.78 10.59 -15.22
N GLY A 33 20.62 9.91 -14.45
CA GLY A 33 21.79 9.18 -14.92
C GLY A 33 22.06 7.96 -14.04
N LEU A 34 23.23 7.91 -13.42
CA LEU A 34 23.63 6.84 -12.51
C LEU A 34 22.97 7.01 -11.13
N MET A 35 22.56 5.91 -10.51
CA MET A 35 22.10 5.85 -9.13
C MET A 35 22.89 4.78 -8.37
N THR A 36 23.49 5.16 -7.25
CA THR A 36 24.22 4.26 -6.37
C THR A 36 23.72 4.41 -4.94
N VAL A 37 23.13 3.35 -4.38
CA VAL A 37 22.64 3.29 -2.99
C VAL A 37 23.52 2.32 -2.21
N ILE A 38 24.36 2.84 -1.32
CA ILE A 38 25.30 2.03 -0.54
C ILE A 38 25.05 2.24 0.95
N SER A 39 25.01 1.13 1.70
CA SER A 39 24.95 1.12 3.15
C SER A 39 25.98 0.14 3.70
N ASN A 40 26.65 0.51 4.80
CA ASN A 40 27.54 -0.40 5.53
C ASN A 40 26.77 -1.48 6.31
N GLY A 41 25.49 -1.27 6.60
CA GLY A 41 24.58 -2.27 7.17
C GLY A 41 23.45 -2.62 6.21
N SER A 42 22.36 -3.16 6.74
CA SER A 42 21.18 -3.55 5.95
C SER A 42 20.48 -2.38 5.24
N ILE A 43 19.81 -2.67 4.14
CA ILE A 43 18.88 -1.78 3.44
C ILE A 43 17.52 -2.46 3.36
N LEU A 44 16.45 -1.73 3.71
CA LEU A 44 15.07 -2.17 3.52
C LEU A 44 14.33 -1.19 2.63
N PHE A 45 13.67 -1.72 1.60
CA PHE A 45 12.78 -1.01 0.70
C PHE A 45 11.35 -1.54 0.88
N GLN A 46 10.42 -0.66 1.26
CA GLN A 46 9.00 -0.96 1.41
C GLN A 46 8.17 -0.04 0.53
N ALA A 47 7.33 -0.64 -0.33
CA ALA A 47 6.51 0.08 -1.32
C ALA A 47 7.28 1.24 -2.00
N THR A 48 8.54 0.99 -2.36
CA THR A 48 9.46 2.01 -2.87
C THR A 48 9.79 1.78 -4.34
N LYS A 49 9.89 2.87 -5.10
CA LYS A 49 10.34 2.85 -6.49
C LYS A 49 11.69 3.53 -6.64
N LEU A 50 12.69 2.83 -7.20
CA LEU A 50 13.92 3.46 -7.66
C LEU A 50 13.97 3.47 -9.19
N THR A 51 14.27 4.62 -9.79
CA THR A 51 14.41 4.74 -11.25
C THR A 51 15.72 5.44 -11.60
N ALA A 52 16.54 4.81 -12.43
CA ALA A 52 17.76 5.40 -13.00
C ALA A 52 17.72 5.36 -14.53
N LYS A 53 18.21 6.41 -15.19
CA LYS A 53 18.34 6.47 -16.67
C LYS A 53 19.71 6.02 -17.20
N GLY A 54 20.52 5.35 -16.37
CA GLY A 54 21.85 4.88 -16.78
C GLY A 54 22.19 3.54 -16.13
N ALA A 55 22.63 3.58 -14.88
CA ALA A 55 22.91 2.39 -14.08
C ALA A 55 22.25 2.54 -12.70
N LEU A 56 21.85 1.42 -12.12
CA LEU A 56 21.29 1.35 -10.78
C LEU A 56 22.08 0.29 -10.00
N ASP A 57 22.90 0.76 -9.06
CA ASP A 57 23.70 -0.07 -8.17
C ASP A 57 23.17 0.05 -6.74
N VAL A 58 22.86 -1.08 -6.11
CA VAL A 58 22.40 -1.13 -4.71
C VAL A 58 23.24 -2.15 -3.94
N ALA A 59 23.87 -1.72 -2.84
CA ALA A 59 24.73 -2.58 -2.05
C ALA A 59 24.56 -2.37 -0.54
N ALA A 60 24.20 -3.46 0.17
CA ALA A 60 24.22 -3.56 1.63
C ALA A 60 25.49 -4.34 2.04
N LYS A 61 26.59 -3.62 2.33
CA LYS A 61 27.94 -4.23 2.42
C LYS A 61 28.19 -5.05 3.69
N GLY A 62 27.39 -4.88 4.73
CA GLY A 62 27.56 -5.57 6.02
C GLY A 62 26.25 -6.04 6.63
N GLY A 63 25.22 -6.26 5.80
CA GLY A 63 23.90 -6.69 6.27
C GLY A 63 23.07 -7.28 5.13
N TYR A 64 21.76 -7.11 5.21
CA TYR A 64 20.81 -7.68 4.25
C TYR A 64 20.20 -6.60 3.36
N LEU A 65 19.86 -6.97 2.13
CA LEU A 65 19.02 -6.18 1.25
C LEU A 65 17.62 -6.81 1.22
N TYR A 66 16.62 -6.07 1.69
CA TYR A 66 15.22 -6.48 1.68
C TYR A 66 14.39 -5.56 0.79
N ALA A 67 13.51 -6.15 -0.01
CA ALA A 67 12.51 -5.44 -0.81
C ALA A 67 11.16 -6.09 -0.58
N GLN A 68 10.18 -5.31 -0.13
CA GLN A 68 8.87 -5.81 0.28
C GLN A 68 7.76 -4.93 -0.33
N ALA A 69 6.73 -5.56 -0.88
CA ALA A 69 5.47 -4.89 -1.22
C ALA A 69 4.62 -4.68 0.04
N MET A 70 3.89 -3.58 0.11
CA MET A 70 3.01 -3.27 1.25
C MET A 70 1.56 -3.44 0.85
N GLU A 71 0.78 -4.11 1.69
CA GLU A 71 -0.65 -4.30 1.46
C GLU A 71 -1.43 -3.00 1.65
N GLU A 72 -2.40 -2.78 0.78
CA GLU A 72 -3.46 -1.80 0.90
C GLU A 72 -4.79 -2.55 0.95
N SER A 73 -5.69 -2.13 1.82
CA SER A 73 -6.98 -2.78 1.99
C SER A 73 -8.11 -1.78 2.11
N SER A 74 -9.29 -2.17 1.66
CA SER A 74 -10.53 -1.46 1.93
C SER A 74 -11.62 -2.45 2.32
N HIS A 75 -12.36 -2.09 3.35
CA HIS A 75 -13.47 -2.87 3.88
C HIS A 75 -14.69 -1.97 4.00
N TYR A 76 -15.81 -2.45 3.49
CA TYR A 76 -17.08 -1.74 3.50
C TYR A 76 -18.19 -2.66 3.96
N GLU A 77 -19.01 -2.19 4.90
CA GLU A 77 -20.27 -2.83 5.24
C GLU A 77 -21.43 -1.83 5.16
N LYS A 78 -22.58 -2.28 4.66
CA LYS A 78 -23.84 -1.53 4.68
C LYS A 78 -24.98 -2.41 5.13
N LYS A 79 -25.84 -1.87 5.99
CA LYS A 79 -27.08 -2.47 6.46
C LYS A 79 -28.26 -1.67 5.91
N GLU A 80 -29.07 -2.29 5.08
CA GLU A 80 -30.32 -1.68 4.60
C GLU A 80 -31.52 -2.39 5.20
N VAL A 81 -32.39 -1.63 5.87
CA VAL A 81 -33.69 -2.13 6.35
C VAL A 81 -34.76 -1.81 5.30
N LYS A 82 -35.27 -2.85 4.63
CA LYS A 82 -36.37 -2.74 3.68
C LYS A 82 -37.68 -3.10 4.38
N ARG A 83 -38.69 -2.25 4.27
CA ARG A 83 -40.04 -2.48 4.82
C ARG A 83 -41.06 -2.42 3.69
N LYS A 84 -41.86 -3.48 3.52
CA LYS A 84 -43.04 -3.45 2.64
C LYS A 84 -44.22 -2.80 3.38
N TRP A 85 -45.10 -2.10 2.66
CA TRP A 85 -46.29 -1.45 3.22
C TRP A 85 -47.18 -2.44 3.98
N TRP A 86 -47.26 -3.67 3.48
CA TRP A 86 -47.82 -4.83 4.17
C TRP A 86 -46.72 -5.90 4.31
N GLY A 87 -46.35 -6.27 5.53
CA GLY A 87 -45.40 -7.36 5.79
C GLY A 87 -44.29 -7.05 6.79
N LYS A 88 -43.41 -8.05 7.01
CA LYS A 88 -42.28 -7.99 7.95
C LYS A 88 -41.14 -7.12 7.38
N LYS A 89 -40.36 -6.51 8.28
CA LYS A 89 -39.10 -5.84 7.94
C LYS A 89 -38.07 -6.88 7.51
N THR A 90 -37.23 -6.53 6.53
CA THR A 90 -36.09 -7.34 6.09
C THR A 90 -34.83 -6.50 6.19
N GLU A 91 -33.79 -7.03 6.82
CA GLU A 91 -32.48 -6.42 6.87
C GLU A 91 -31.57 -7.09 5.82
N VAL A 92 -30.84 -6.28 5.06
CA VAL A 92 -29.87 -6.75 4.06
C VAL A 92 -28.50 -6.20 4.45
N LYS A 93 -27.55 -7.10 4.69
CA LYS A 93 -26.14 -6.74 4.92
C LYS A 93 -25.36 -6.93 3.61
N GLN A 94 -24.68 -5.88 3.18
CA GLN A 94 -23.71 -5.92 2.09
C GLN A 94 -22.32 -5.75 2.68
N THR A 95 -21.38 -6.61 2.30
CA THR A 95 -19.97 -6.53 2.71
C THR A 95 -19.10 -6.61 1.46
N ARG A 96 -18.08 -5.76 1.40
CA ARG A 96 -17.07 -5.75 0.35
C ARG A 96 -15.69 -5.60 0.98
N HIS A 97 -14.75 -6.41 0.51
CA HIS A 97 -13.37 -6.40 0.95
C HIS A 97 -12.46 -6.50 -0.27
N ASP A 98 -11.61 -5.50 -0.45
CA ASP A 98 -10.64 -5.43 -1.54
C ASP A 98 -9.23 -5.28 -0.97
N VAL A 99 -8.29 -6.01 -1.55
CA VAL A 99 -6.87 -6.00 -1.18
C VAL A 99 -6.04 -5.81 -2.43
N VAL A 100 -5.10 -4.87 -2.39
CA VAL A 100 -4.11 -4.64 -3.43
C VAL A 100 -2.74 -4.44 -2.78
N ASN A 101 -1.66 -4.61 -3.54
CA ASN A 101 -0.30 -4.44 -3.02
C ASN A 101 0.40 -3.27 -3.71
N LYS A 102 0.95 -2.38 -2.89
CA LYS A 102 1.90 -1.37 -3.35
C LYS A 102 3.28 -1.99 -3.46
N VAL A 103 3.72 -2.23 -4.68
CA VAL A 103 4.96 -2.95 -4.97
C VAL A 103 6.21 -2.13 -4.66
N THR A 104 7.30 -2.82 -4.33
CA THR A 104 8.65 -2.27 -4.40
C THR A 104 9.25 -2.65 -5.73
N GLU A 105 9.76 -1.66 -6.47
CA GLU A 105 10.21 -1.84 -7.85
C GLU A 105 11.48 -1.05 -8.15
N PHE A 106 12.34 -1.64 -8.98
CA PHE A 106 13.63 -1.09 -9.36
C PHE A 106 13.74 -1.07 -10.88
N PHE A 107 13.91 0.12 -11.45
CA PHE A 107 14.07 0.30 -12.90
C PHE A 107 15.41 0.92 -13.24
N CYS A 108 16.08 0.28 -14.18
CA CYS A 108 17.16 0.87 -14.94
C CYS A 108 16.69 0.97 -16.40
N ARG A 109 16.63 2.19 -16.94
CA ARG A 109 16.29 2.43 -18.34
C ARG A 109 17.50 3.06 -19.03
N ARG A 110 17.74 2.67 -20.28
CA ARG A 110 18.76 3.31 -21.13
C ARG A 110 18.27 4.63 -21.70
#